data_AF-A0A316HZ70-F1
#
_entry.id   AF-A0A316HZ70-F1
#
_cell.length_a   1.000
_cell.length_b   1.000
_cell.length_c   1.000
_cell.angle_alpha   90.00
_cell.angle_beta   90.00
_cell.angle_gamma   90.00
#
_symmetry.space_group_name_H-M   'P 1'
#
loop_
_entity.id
_entity.type
_entity.pdbx_description
1 polymer ?
#
loop_
_entity_poly.entity_id
_entity_poly.type
_entity_poly.pdbx_seq_one_letter_code
_entity_poly.pdbx_strand_id
1 'polypeptide(L)'
;MDYGPSTQAVLTDRSPLQLSTETCTRTDLRERTGCARRPAVSVQAVTATMLTRGAIDAKNRESLESSTPLPANATADVTWRLHARDAVIPAGHRIGVVIVTNHGGYINQDTGANGIALQVSLGASKVVLPIVGGAVIT
;
A
#
# COMPACT_ATOMS: atom_id res chain seq x y z
N MET A 1 -7.90 0.16 -2.36
CA MET A 1 -7.87 -1.09 -3.14
C MET A 1 -8.60 -0.87 -4.45
N ASP A 2 -8.14 -1.50 -5.51
CA ASP A 2 -8.85 -1.67 -6.78
C ASP A 2 -9.40 -3.09 -6.82
N TYR A 3 -10.73 -3.24 -6.84
CA TYR A 3 -11.43 -4.51 -6.89
C TYR A 3 -12.00 -4.76 -8.28
N GLY A 4 -11.48 -5.80 -8.93
CA GLY A 4 -11.89 -6.23 -10.26
C GLY A 4 -10.88 -7.22 -10.85
N PRO A 5 -11.28 -8.01 -11.88
CA PRO A 5 -10.37 -8.91 -12.56
C PRO A 5 -9.19 -8.16 -13.18
N SER A 6 -7.97 -8.57 -12.84
CA SER A 6 -6.74 -7.98 -13.36
C SER A 6 -5.64 -9.03 -13.40
N THR A 7 -4.45 -8.62 -13.83
CA THR A 7 -3.25 -9.44 -13.83
C THR A 7 -2.09 -8.71 -13.18
N GLN A 8 -1.30 -9.42 -12.39
CA GLN A 8 -0.08 -8.90 -11.79
C GLN A 8 1.13 -9.68 -12.27
N ALA A 9 2.20 -8.95 -12.64
CA ALA A 9 3.50 -9.55 -12.91
C ALA A 9 4.15 -9.98 -11.58
N VAL A 10 4.49 -11.26 -11.50
CA VAL A 10 5.19 -11.86 -10.36
C VAL A 10 6.58 -12.25 -10.83
N LEU A 11 7.57 -11.58 -10.26
CA LEU A 11 8.98 -11.86 -10.51
C LEU A 11 9.42 -13.04 -9.65
N THR A 12 10.25 -13.91 -10.22
CA THR A 12 10.93 -14.93 -9.43
C THR A 12 11.83 -14.24 -8.40
N ASP A 13 11.60 -14.51 -7.12
CA ASP A 13 12.39 -13.93 -6.04
C ASP A 13 13.80 -14.54 -6.01
N ARG A 14 14.81 -13.69 -5.90
CA ARG A 14 16.22 -14.06 -5.79
C ARG A 14 16.91 -13.09 -4.86
N SER A 15 17.67 -13.64 -3.91
CA SER A 15 18.39 -12.83 -2.93
C SER A 15 19.51 -12.01 -3.59
N PRO A 16 19.93 -10.88 -2.99
CA PRO A 16 21.08 -10.11 -3.47
C PRO A 16 22.35 -10.96 -3.63
N LEU A 17 22.55 -11.96 -2.76
CA LEU A 17 23.69 -12.88 -2.85
C LEU A 17 23.61 -13.80 -4.07
N GLN A 18 22.41 -14.32 -4.38
CA GLN A 18 22.20 -15.12 -5.59
C GLN A 18 22.43 -14.31 -6.87
N LEU A 19 22.09 -13.02 -6.85
CA LEU A 19 22.32 -12.11 -7.97
C LEU A 19 23.80 -11.73 -8.13
N SER A 20 24.52 -11.50 -7.02
CA SER A 20 25.92 -11.03 -7.05
C SER A 20 26.94 -12.13 -7.35
N THR A 21 26.61 -13.39 -7.04
CA THR A 21 27.48 -14.55 -7.28
C THR A 21 27.21 -15.25 -8.63
N GLU A 22 26.23 -14.74 -9.40
CA GLU A 22 25.89 -15.30 -10.70
C GLU A 22 27.03 -15.05 -11.70
N THR A 23 27.49 -16.12 -12.36
CA THR A 23 28.55 -16.05 -13.37
C THR A 23 27.96 -16.01 -14.78
N CYS A 24 28.68 -15.38 -15.70
CA CYS A 24 28.23 -15.23 -17.08
C CYS A 24 29.38 -15.27 -18.08
N THR A 25 29.06 -15.51 -19.35
CA THR A 25 30.02 -15.57 -20.44
C THR A 25 30.29 -14.18 -21.02
N ARG A 26 31.31 -14.06 -21.88
CA ARG A 26 31.52 -12.82 -22.66
C ARG A 26 30.34 -12.49 -23.58
N THR A 27 29.65 -13.51 -24.10
CA THR A 27 28.44 -13.33 -24.92
C THR A 27 27.31 -12.74 -24.09
N ASP A 28 27.08 -13.27 -22.88
CA ASP A 28 26.08 -12.72 -21.95
C ASP A 28 26.32 -11.24 -21.65
N LEU A 29 27.57 -10.83 -21.43
CA LEU A 29 27.94 -9.43 -21.16
C LEU A 29 27.71 -8.47 -22.33
N ARG A 30 27.66 -8.98 -23.57
CA ARG A 30 27.34 -8.17 -24.75
C ARG A 30 25.84 -7.95 -24.88
N GLU A 31 25.04 -8.92 -24.46
CA GLU A 31 23.58 -8.92 -24.62
C GLU A 31 22.85 -8.35 -23.39
N ARG A 32 23.54 -8.23 -22.24
CA ARG A 32 22.96 -7.89 -20.94
C ARG A 32 23.81 -6.86 -20.20
N THR A 33 23.20 -6.13 -19.27
CA THR A 33 23.88 -5.10 -18.44
C THR A 33 24.70 -5.69 -17.28
N GLY A 34 24.96 -7.00 -17.25
CA GLY A 34 25.71 -7.69 -16.19
C GLY A 34 25.42 -9.20 -16.14
N CYS A 35 26.09 -9.90 -15.21
CA CYS A 35 25.98 -11.36 -15.08
C CYS A 35 24.68 -11.86 -14.44
N ALA A 36 23.93 -10.99 -13.73
CA ALA A 36 22.64 -11.35 -13.15
C ALA A 36 21.58 -11.54 -14.24
N ARG A 37 20.97 -12.73 -14.35
CA ARG A 37 19.94 -13.03 -15.37
C ARG A 37 18.71 -12.15 -15.17
N ARG A 38 17.92 -11.91 -16.22
CA ARG A 38 16.62 -11.27 -16.01
C ARG A 38 15.73 -12.22 -15.20
N PRO A 39 14.98 -11.74 -14.19
CA PRO A 39 14.06 -12.59 -13.47
C PRO A 39 13.01 -13.16 -14.43
N ALA A 40 12.66 -14.44 -14.27
CA ALA A 40 11.51 -14.98 -14.96
C ALA A 40 10.26 -14.28 -14.42
N VAL A 41 9.42 -13.80 -15.33
CA VAL A 41 8.16 -13.12 -15.02
C VAL A 41 7.03 -14.09 -15.28
N SER A 42 6.24 -14.36 -14.24
CA SER A 42 4.95 -15.01 -14.38
C SER A 42 3.84 -13.98 -14.28
N VAL A 43 2.69 -14.26 -14.89
CA VAL A 43 1.51 -13.40 -14.80
C VAL A 43 0.46 -14.16 -14.02
N GLN A 44 -0.03 -13.56 -12.94
CA GLN A 44 -1.08 -14.16 -12.10
C GLN A 44 -2.36 -13.35 -12.25
N ALA A 45 -3.49 -14.06 -12.38
CA ALA A 45 -4.79 -13.45 -12.28
C ALA A 45 -5.05 -13.03 -10.83
N VAL A 46 -5.54 -11.80 -10.65
CA VAL A 46 -5.88 -11.23 -9.35
C VAL A 46 -7.25 -10.58 -9.42
N THR A 47 -7.95 -10.51 -8.29
CA THR A 47 -9.27 -9.85 -8.19
C THR A 47 -9.21 -8.58 -7.32
N ALA A 48 -8.07 -8.32 -6.71
CA ALA A 48 -7.83 -7.14 -5.89
C ALA A 48 -6.37 -6.70 -6.02
N THR A 49 -6.14 -5.40 -6.21
CA THR A 49 -4.81 -4.80 -6.24
C THR A 49 -4.75 -3.62 -5.28
N MET A 50 -3.64 -3.50 -4.54
CA MET A 50 -3.43 -2.35 -3.68
C MET A 50 -3.17 -1.11 -4.54
N LEU A 51 -4.03 -0.11 -4.42
CA LEU A 51 -3.86 1.21 -5.06
C LEU A 51 -2.87 2.05 -4.26
N THR A 52 -3.24 2.46 -3.06
CA THR A 52 -2.35 3.16 -2.16
C THR A 52 -2.64 2.73 -0.73
N ARG A 53 -1.74 3.06 0.17
CA ARG A 53 -1.84 2.87 1.61
C ARG A 53 -1.25 4.06 2.34
N GLY A 54 -1.54 4.17 3.62
CA GLY A 54 -1.03 5.19 4.53
C GLY A 54 -1.31 4.74 5.95
N ALA A 55 -0.57 5.30 6.90
CA ALA A 55 -0.78 5.05 8.32
C ALA A 55 -0.52 6.32 9.12
N ILE A 56 -1.12 6.37 10.31
CA ILE A 56 -0.94 7.42 11.31
C ILE A 56 -1.00 6.77 12.69
N ASP A 57 -0.14 7.22 13.61
CA ASP A 57 -0.40 7.02 15.04
C ASP A 57 -1.47 8.05 15.45
N ALA A 58 -2.63 7.59 15.88
CA ALA A 58 -3.75 8.47 16.25
C ALA A 58 -3.45 9.41 17.43
N LYS A 59 -2.41 9.13 18.22
CA LYS A 59 -1.88 10.06 19.22
C LYS A 59 -1.21 11.29 18.59
N ASN A 60 -0.78 11.19 17.35
CA ASN A 60 -0.15 12.27 16.56
C ASN A 60 -1.15 12.99 15.65
N ARG A 61 -2.46 12.87 15.90
CA ARG A 61 -3.51 13.52 15.08
C ARG A 61 -3.41 15.06 15.06
N GLU A 62 -2.79 15.64 16.09
CA GLU A 62 -2.66 17.10 16.27
C GLU A 62 -1.25 17.61 15.93
N SER A 63 -0.22 16.77 16.03
CA SER A 63 1.17 17.15 15.77
C SER A 63 2.01 15.92 15.40
N LEU A 64 3.01 16.13 14.54
CA LEU A 64 4.03 15.12 14.22
C LEU A 64 5.17 15.08 15.23
N GLU A 65 5.30 16.13 16.07
CA GLU A 65 6.40 16.31 17.01
C GLU A 65 6.01 16.00 18.45
N SER A 66 4.71 16.06 18.76
CA SER A 66 4.19 15.81 20.09
C SER A 66 2.95 14.92 20.01
N SER A 67 2.89 13.94 20.91
CA SER A 67 1.78 13.00 21.00
C SER A 67 0.77 13.45 22.06
N THR A 68 -0.51 13.25 21.77
CA THR A 68 -1.63 13.55 22.66
C THR A 68 -2.50 12.30 22.80
N PRO A 69 -2.68 11.75 24.03
CA PRO A 69 -3.49 10.57 24.24
C PRO A 69 -4.89 10.66 23.61
N LEU A 70 -5.43 9.51 23.18
CA LEU A 70 -6.82 9.43 22.75
C LEU A 70 -7.76 9.53 23.97
N PRO A 71 -8.91 10.20 23.84
CA PRO A 71 -9.90 10.26 24.92
C PRO A 71 -10.53 8.88 25.14
N ALA A 72 -10.68 8.47 26.40
CA ALA A 72 -11.17 7.12 26.74
C ALA A 72 -12.65 6.89 26.40
N ASN A 73 -13.47 7.94 26.44
CA ASN A 73 -14.94 7.86 26.30
C ASN A 73 -15.48 8.87 25.26
N ALA A 74 -14.66 9.27 24.30
CA ALA A 74 -15.07 10.19 23.25
C ALA A 74 -14.46 9.80 21.91
N THR A 75 -15.04 10.33 20.84
CA THR A 75 -14.48 10.21 19.49
C THR A 75 -13.39 11.26 19.28
N ALA A 76 -12.35 10.90 18.53
CA ALA A 76 -11.33 11.83 18.07
C ALA A 76 -11.30 11.84 16.54
N ASP A 77 -11.22 13.02 15.96
CA ASP A 77 -11.04 13.18 14.52
C ASP A 77 -9.56 12.95 14.16
N VAL A 78 -9.33 12.09 13.17
CA VAL A 78 -8.00 11.73 12.70
C VAL A 78 -7.95 11.93 11.20
N THR A 79 -7.00 12.76 10.75
CA THR A 79 -6.77 13.01 9.32
C THR A 79 -5.34 12.66 8.97
N TRP A 80 -5.15 11.91 7.90
CA TRP A 80 -3.84 11.60 7.36
C TRP A 80 -3.87 11.49 5.84
N ARG A 81 -2.71 11.60 5.21
CA ARG A 81 -2.55 11.43 3.77
C ARG A 81 -2.08 10.02 3.45
N LEU A 82 -2.58 9.47 2.35
CA LEU A 82 -2.06 8.22 1.78
C LEU A 82 -0.85 8.53 0.91
N HIS A 83 -0.05 7.52 0.57
CA HIS A 83 1.04 7.70 -0.38
C HIS A 83 0.50 8.18 -1.74
N ALA A 84 1.13 9.20 -2.30
CA ALA A 84 0.77 9.71 -3.61
C ALA A 84 0.98 8.62 -4.67
N ARG A 85 -0.04 8.39 -5.50
CA ARG A 85 0.02 7.46 -6.61
C ARG A 85 -1.01 7.83 -7.67
N ASP A 86 -0.57 7.81 -8.92
CA ASP A 86 -1.47 7.89 -10.07
C ASP A 86 -1.94 6.48 -10.46
N ALA A 87 -3.25 6.34 -10.66
CA ALA A 87 -3.86 5.09 -11.09
C ALA A 87 -5.09 5.37 -11.95
N VAL A 88 -5.25 4.58 -13.01
CA VAL A 88 -6.47 4.51 -13.80
C VAL A 88 -7.24 3.29 -13.34
N ILE A 89 -8.51 3.48 -12.95
CA ILE A 89 -9.39 2.39 -12.52
C ILE A 89 -10.16 1.89 -13.76
N PRO A 90 -10.00 0.62 -14.17
CA PRO A 90 -10.71 0.08 -15.33
C PRO A 90 -12.23 0.12 -15.17
N ALA A 91 -12.96 0.15 -16.28
CA ALA A 91 -14.42 0.10 -16.26
C ALA A 91 -14.90 -1.21 -15.59
N GLY A 92 -15.92 -1.10 -14.73
CA GLY A 92 -16.46 -2.23 -13.96
C GLY A 92 -15.70 -2.56 -12.68
N HIS A 93 -14.53 -1.94 -12.45
CA HIS A 93 -13.81 -2.07 -11.18
C HIS A 93 -14.41 -1.17 -10.10
N ARG A 94 -14.10 -1.48 -8.83
CA ARG A 94 -14.55 -0.72 -7.66
C ARG A 94 -13.38 -0.29 -6.79
N ILE A 95 -13.39 0.96 -6.36
CA ILE A 95 -12.46 1.45 -5.34
C ILE A 95 -12.98 1.00 -3.97
N GLY A 96 -12.13 0.31 -3.22
CA GLY A 96 -12.41 -0.07 -1.84
C GLY A 96 -11.47 0.57 -0.83
N VAL A 97 -12.02 0.98 0.31
CA VAL A 97 -11.28 1.53 1.45
C VAL A 97 -11.15 0.43 2.48
N VAL A 98 -9.92 0.14 2.90
CA VAL A 98 -9.63 -0.86 3.93
C VAL A 98 -9.02 -0.14 5.12
N ILE A 99 -9.70 -0.19 6.26
CA ILE A 99 -9.22 0.36 7.52
C ILE A 99 -8.79 -0.81 8.38
N VAL A 100 -7.53 -0.79 8.81
CA VAL A 100 -6.93 -1.76 9.72
C VAL A 100 -6.18 -1.01 10.80
N THR A 101 -5.97 -1.66 11.94
CA THR A 101 -5.14 -1.13 13.01
C THR A 101 -3.67 -1.47 12.74
N ASN A 102 -3.07 -2.35 13.54
CA ASN A 102 -1.66 -2.69 13.43
C ASN A 102 -1.41 -3.61 12.21
N HIS A 103 -0.79 -3.08 11.16
CA HIS A 103 -0.31 -3.85 10.01
C HIS A 103 1.21 -4.06 10.12
N GLY A 104 1.64 -5.12 10.80
CA GLY A 104 3.05 -5.35 11.17
C GLY A 104 4.04 -5.45 10.01
N GLY A 105 3.59 -5.71 8.78
CA GLY A 105 4.43 -5.67 7.58
C GLY A 105 4.63 -4.25 7.00
N TYR A 106 4.08 -3.22 7.62
CA TYR A 106 4.12 -1.83 7.14
C TYR A 106 4.47 -0.81 8.21
N ILE A 107 3.99 -1.01 9.44
CA ILE A 107 4.27 -0.15 10.58
C ILE A 107 4.71 -0.97 11.79
N ASN A 108 5.46 -0.32 12.70
CA ASN A 108 5.73 -0.88 14.02
C ASN A 108 4.43 -0.87 14.85
N GLN A 109 4.26 -1.90 15.67
CA GLN A 109 3.09 -2.04 16.54
C GLN A 109 3.21 -1.14 17.77
N ASP A 110 2.13 -0.45 18.11
CA ASP A 110 1.97 0.21 19.40
C ASP A 110 1.55 -0.81 20.47
N THR A 111 2.47 -1.14 21.38
CA THR A 111 2.22 -2.10 22.46
C THR A 111 1.22 -1.57 23.49
N GLY A 112 1.05 -0.25 23.61
CA GLY A 112 0.05 0.38 24.48
C GLY A 112 -1.38 0.22 23.96
N ALA A 113 -1.56 -0.19 22.69
CA ALA A 113 -2.85 -0.36 22.05
C ALA A 113 -3.38 -1.82 22.06
N ASN A 114 -2.74 -2.70 22.83
CA ASN A 114 -3.15 -4.11 22.92
C ASN A 114 -4.55 -4.26 23.52
N GLY A 115 -5.42 -5.04 22.85
CA GLY A 115 -6.79 -5.29 23.30
C GLY A 115 -7.79 -4.17 23.00
N ILE A 116 -7.40 -3.14 22.26
CA ILE A 116 -8.31 -2.04 21.89
C ILE A 116 -9.18 -2.44 20.69
N ALA A 117 -10.48 -2.14 20.78
CA ALA A 117 -11.42 -2.23 19.67
C ALA A 117 -11.49 -0.90 18.91
N LEU A 118 -11.38 -0.95 17.57
CA LEU A 118 -11.57 0.22 16.72
C LEU A 118 -13.05 0.37 16.35
N GLN A 119 -13.60 1.55 16.61
CA GLN A 119 -14.92 1.95 16.12
C GLN A 119 -14.76 3.12 15.15
N VAL A 120 -15.42 3.05 14.00
CA VAL A 120 -15.36 4.09 12.96
C VAL A 120 -16.76 4.60 12.67
N SER A 121 -16.95 5.91 12.77
CA SER A 121 -18.21 6.56 12.42
C SER A 121 -18.27 6.84 10.92
N LEU A 122 -18.84 5.91 10.15
CA LEU A 122 -18.85 5.97 8.68
C LEU A 122 -19.62 7.18 8.13
N GLY A 123 -20.71 7.62 8.80
CA GLY A 123 -21.52 8.76 8.36
C GLY A 123 -20.82 10.12 8.49
N ALA A 124 -19.78 10.20 9.34
CA ALA A 124 -18.97 11.41 9.54
C ALA A 124 -17.61 11.34 8.83
N SER A 125 -17.21 10.15 8.39
CA SER A 125 -15.90 9.91 7.76
C SER A 125 -15.97 10.12 6.25
N LYS A 126 -14.89 10.61 5.66
CA LYS A 126 -14.78 10.78 4.20
C LYS A 126 -13.42 10.40 3.68
N VAL A 127 -13.37 9.99 2.42
CA VAL A 127 -12.14 9.81 1.64
C VAL A 127 -12.13 10.86 0.54
N VAL A 128 -11.03 11.61 0.45
CA VAL A 128 -10.85 12.65 -0.56
C VAL A 128 -9.89 12.13 -1.62
N LEU A 129 -10.36 12.01 -2.85
CA LEU A 129 -9.58 11.55 -3.99
C LEU A 129 -9.37 12.69 -5.00
N PRO A 130 -8.12 13.05 -5.35
CA PRO A 130 -7.88 14.00 -6.42
C PRO A 130 -8.08 13.30 -7.77
N ILE A 131 -9.24 13.53 -8.41
CA ILE A 131 -9.57 12.95 -9.71
C ILE A 131 -9.11 13.91 -10.82
N VAL A 132 -8.38 13.37 -11.81
CA VAL A 132 -7.91 14.12 -12.98
C VAL A 132 -8.39 13.45 -14.27
N GLY A 133 -8.66 14.24 -15.31
CA GLY A 133 -8.89 13.75 -16.68
C GLY A 133 -10.21 13.01 -16.92
N GLY A 134 -11.14 12.94 -15.95
CA GLY A 134 -12.44 12.28 -16.09
C GLY A 134 -13.60 13.10 -15.51
N ALA A 135 -14.82 12.84 -15.98
CA ALA A 135 -16.03 13.37 -15.37
C ALA A 135 -16.39 12.54 -14.13
N VAL A 136 -16.65 13.19 -12.99
CA VAL A 136 -17.29 12.53 -11.84
C VAL A 136 -18.74 12.30 -12.23
N ILE A 137 -19.09 11.07 -12.62
CA ILE A 137 -20.49 10.69 -12.80
C ILE A 137 -21.01 10.35 -11.41
N THR A 138 -21.62 11.34 -10.76
CA THR A 138 -22.39 11.18 -9.52
C THR A 138 -23.80 10.71 -9.80
#